data_AF-A0A6J4N782-F1
#
_entry.id   AF-A0A6J4N782-F1
#
_cell.length_a   1.000
_cell.length_b   1.000
_cell.length_c   1.000
_cell.angle_alpha   90.00
_cell.angle_beta   90.00
_cell.angle_gamma   90.00
#
_symmetry.space_group_name_H-M   'P 1'
#
loop_
_entity.id
_entity.type
_entity.pdbx_description
1 polymer ?
#
loop_
_entity_poly.entity_id
_entity_poly.type
_entity_poly.pdbx_seq_one_letter_code
_entity_poly.pdbx_strand_id
1 'polypeptide(L)' 'MIGASTVAVGIPWWALAVLGAVWLAALGLAIAWFTRRPRAVVVLPVVVAVVWFLSVVGGARYLGWAP' A
#
# COMPACT_ATOMS: atom_id res chain seq x y z
N MET A 1 16.90 16.00 -9.74
CA MET A 1 15.57 16.31 -9.17
C MET A 1 14.84 14.98 -9.05
N ILE A 2 14.55 14.50 -7.84
CA ILE A 2 13.67 13.33 -7.66
C ILE A 2 12.33 13.73 -8.27
N GLY A 3 11.91 13.03 -9.32
CA GLY A 3 10.70 13.36 -10.06
C GLY A 3 9.49 13.25 -9.13
N ALA A 4 9.01 14.38 -8.63
CA ALA A 4 7.64 14.50 -8.18
C ALA A 4 6.77 14.39 -9.43
N SER A 5 6.51 13.15 -9.86
CA SER A 5 5.50 12.87 -10.87
C SER A 5 4.23 13.59 -10.45
N THR A 6 3.66 14.38 -11.35
CA THR A 6 2.44 15.19 -11.16
C THR A 6 1.26 14.39 -10.60
N VAL A 7 1.31 13.05 -10.69
CA VAL A 7 0.45 12.09 -9.99
C VAL A 7 0.31 12.36 -8.49
N ALA A 8 1.39 12.81 -7.81
CA ALA A 8 1.35 13.11 -6.38
C ALA A 8 0.48 14.32 -6.02
N VAL A 9 0.16 15.19 -6.99
CA VAL A 9 -0.60 16.43 -6.77
C VAL A 9 -2.10 16.15 -6.58
N GLY A 10 -2.61 15.00 -7.04
CA GLY A 10 -4.03 14.63 -6.92
C GLY A 10 -4.37 13.69 -5.77
N ILE A 11 -3.37 13.12 -5.08
CA ILE A 11 -3.60 12.13 -4.02
C ILE A 11 -3.60 12.84 -2.66
N PRO A 12 -4.67 12.71 -1.85
CA PRO A 12 -4.74 13.35 -0.56
C PRO A 12 -3.67 12.81 0.40
N TRP A 13 -3.05 13.70 1.17
CA TRP A 13 -1.93 13.37 2.08
C TRP A 13 -2.26 12.27 3.08
N TRP A 14 -3.52 12.18 3.55
CA TRP A 14 -3.95 11.15 4.48
C TRP A 14 -3.93 9.75 3.84
N ALA A 15 -4.17 9.65 2.52
CA ALA A 15 -4.12 8.37 1.82
C ALA A 15 -2.69 7.84 1.74
N LEU A 16 -1.72 8.74 1.56
CA LEU A 16 -0.29 8.41 1.63
C LEU A 16 0.10 7.95 3.04
N ALA A 17 -0.39 8.63 4.08
CA ALA A 17 -0.13 8.24 5.47
C ALA A 17 -0.72 6.86 5.80
N VAL A 18 -1.96 6.58 5.40
CA VAL A 18 -2.62 5.28 5.58
C VAL A 18 -1.87 4.18 4.83
N LEU A 19 -1.50 4.42 3.57
CA LEU A 19 -0.73 3.46 2.78
C LEU A 19 0.62 3.16 3.45
N GLY A 20 1.33 4.19 3.94
CA GLY A 20 2.57 4.02 4.70
C GLY A 20 2.37 3.16 5.96
N ALA A 21 1.29 3.39 6.72
CA ALA A 21 0.96 2.59 7.89
C ALA A 21 0.69 1.11 7.54
N VAL A 22 -0.02 0.84 6.43
CA VAL A 22 -0.26 -0.52 5.93
C VAL A 22 1.07 -1.23 5.60
N TRP A 23 2.00 -0.55 4.93
CA TRP A 23 3.32 -1.11 4.63
C TRP A 23 4.14 -1.41 5.89
N LEU A 24 4.13 -0.52 6.88
CA LEU A 24 4.81 -0.75 8.16
C LEU A 24 4.20 -1.93 8.93
N ALA A 25 2.88 -2.05 8.95
CA ALA A 25 2.20 -3.18 9.56
C ALA A 25 2.53 -4.49 8.85
N ALA A 26 2.54 -4.50 7.51
CA ALA A 26 2.92 -5.67 6.72
C ALA A 26 4.37 -6.10 6.98
N LEU A 27 5.29 -5.15 7.13
CA LEU A 27 6.68 -5.43 7.51
C LEU A 27 6.77 -6.06 8.89
N GLY A 28 6.07 -5.51 9.89
CA GLY A 28 6.01 -6.08 11.24
C GLY A 28 5.46 -7.50 11.25
N LEU A 29 4.39 -7.74 10.47
CA LEU A 29 3.79 -9.07 10.28
C LEU A 29 4.76 -10.04 9.60
N ALA A 30 5.49 -9.61 8.56
CA ALA A 30 6.46 -10.43 7.87
C ALA A 30 7.59 -10.87 8.82
N ILE A 31 8.12 -9.95 9.63
CA ILE A 31 9.15 -10.25 10.64
C ILE A 31 8.59 -11.21 11.70
N ALA A 32 7.41 -10.92 12.25
CA ALA A 32 6.81 -11.72 13.32
C ALA A 32 6.44 -13.14 12.87
N TRP A 33 6.06 -13.32 11.61
CA TRP A 33 5.65 -14.62 11.07
C TRP A 33 6.77 -15.40 10.41
N PHE A 34 7.94 -14.79 10.18
CA PHE A 34 9.07 -15.45 9.53
C PHE A 34 9.46 -16.76 10.21
N THR A 35 9.52 -16.76 11.53
CA THR A 35 9.84 -17.95 12.34
C THR A 35 8.62 -18.79 12.70
N ARG A 36 7.45 -18.18 12.88
CA ARG A 36 6.26 -18.87 13.43
C ARG A 36 5.36 -19.49 12.36
N ARG A 37 5.26 -18.86 11.19
CA ARG A 37 4.35 -19.24 10.07
C ARG A 37 4.93 -18.79 8.71
N PRO A 38 6.02 -19.39 8.22
CA PRO A 38 6.72 -18.94 7.01
C PRO A 38 5.83 -18.94 5.76
N ARG A 39 4.85 -19.85 5.65
CA ARG A 39 3.87 -19.84 4.53
C ARG A 39 2.99 -18.59 4.51
N ALA A 40 2.64 -18.05 5.69
CA ALA A 40 1.84 -16.83 5.77
C ALA A 40 2.65 -15.59 5.36
N VAL A 41 3.98 -15.63 5.49
CA VAL A 41 4.89 -14.59 4.98
C VAL A 41 4.86 -14.50 3.47
N VAL A 42 4.72 -15.63 2.77
CA VAL A 42 4.62 -15.65 1.30
C VAL A 42 3.31 -15.03 0.81
N VAL A 43 2.24 -15.09 1.61
CA VAL A 43 0.92 -14.54 1.26
C VAL A 43 0.84 -13.02 1.50
N LEU A 44 1.58 -12.50 2.48
CA LEU A 44 1.63 -11.07 2.80
C LEU A 44 1.87 -10.15 1.59
N PRO A 45 2.88 -10.35 0.73
CA PRO A 45 3.09 -9.48 -0.43
C PRO A 45 1.93 -9.52 -1.43
N VAL A 46 1.27 -10.67 -1.60
CA VAL A 46 0.08 -10.79 -2.46
C VAL A 46 -1.07 -9.96 -1.89
N VAL A 47 -1.33 -10.07 -0.58
CA VAL A 47 -2.37 -9.27 0.10
C VAL A 47 -2.06 -7.78 -0.01
N VAL A 48 -0.82 -7.38 0.22
CA VAL A 48 -0.40 -5.97 0.12
C VAL A 48 -0.56 -5.45 -1.31
N ALA A 49 -0.20 -6.24 -2.33
CA ALA A 49 -0.40 -5.87 -3.73
C ALA A 49 -1.89 -5.69 -4.07
N VAL A 50 -2.76 -6.57 -3.57
CA VAL A 50 -4.22 -6.44 -3.73
C VAL A 50 -4.75 -5.18 -3.05
N VAL A 51 -4.34 -4.93 -1.80
CA VAL A 51 -4.75 -3.71 -1.05
C VAL A 51 -4.30 -2.45 -1.79
N TRP A 52 -3.06 -2.42 -2.27
CA TRP A 52 -2.55 -1.32 -3.08
C TRP A 52 -3.38 -1.12 -4.34
N PHE A 53 -3.62 -2.18 -5.11
CA PHE A 53 -4.37 -2.11 -6.37
C PHE A 53 -5.81 -1.62 -6.14
N LEU A 54 -6.49 -2.17 -5.15
CA LEU A 54 -7.83 -1.73 -4.76
C LEU A 54 -7.87 -0.28 -4.30
N SER A 55 -6.82 0.19 -3.62
CA SER A 55 -6.71 1.59 -3.20
C SER A 55 -6.54 2.53 -4.40
N VAL A 56 -5.72 2.16 -5.38
CA VAL A 56 -5.53 2.93 -6.62
C VAL A 56 -6.83 2.98 -7.44
N VAL A 57 -7.42 1.82 -7.72
CA VAL A 57 -8.65 1.74 -8.53
C VAL A 57 -9.84 2.37 -7.81
N GLY A 58 -9.96 2.13 -6.49
CA GLY A 58 -11.00 2.73 -5.66
C GLY A 58 -10.85 4.25 -5.56
N GLY A 59 -9.61 4.72 -5.39
CA GLY A 59 -9.30 6.15 -5.38
C GLY A 59 -9.64 6.84 -6.68
N ALA A 60 -9.26 6.25 -7.81
CA ALA A 60 -9.58 6.78 -9.14
C ALA A 60 -11.10 6.77 -9.41
N ARG A 61 -11.80 5.71 -9.02
CA ARG A 61 -13.23 5.52 -9.33
C ARG A 61 -14.17 6.32 -8.43
N TYR A 62 -13.86 6.42 -7.14
CA TYR A 62 -14.80 6.95 -6.13
C TYR A 62 -14.34 8.27 -5.51
N LEU A 63 -13.03 8.54 -5.51
CA LEU A 63 -12.46 9.70 -4.81
C LEU A 63 -11.89 10.75 -5.77
N GLY A 64 -12.01 10.53 -7.08
CA GLY A 64 -11.56 11.47 -8.11
C GLY A 64 -10.05 11.65 -8.15
N TRP A 65 -9.27 10.68 -7.65
CA TRP A 65 -7.81 10.72 -7.75
C TRP A 65 -7.42 10.59 -9.23
N ALA A 66 -6.48 11.42 -9.69
CA ALA A 66 -6.10 11.47 -11.10
C ALA A 66 -5.53 10.12 -11.60
N PRO A 67 -5.89 9.65 -12.81
CA PRO A 67 -5.19 8.56 -13.49
C PRO A 67 -3.84 9.02 -14.08
#